data_AF-A0A5S3XTZ1-F1
#
_entry.id   AF-A0A5S3XTZ1-F1
#
_cell.length_a   1.000
_cell.length_b   1.000
_cell.length_c   1.000
_cell.angle_alpha   90.00
_cell.angle_beta   90.00
_cell.angle_gamma   90.00
#
_symmetry.space_group_name_H-M   'P 1'
#
loop_
_entity.id
_entity.type
_entity.pdbx_description
1 polymer ?
#
loop_
_entity_poly.entity_id
_entity_poly.type
_entity_poly.pdbx_seq_one_letter_code
_entity_poly.pdbx_strand_id
1 'polypeptide(L)'
;MAGIDIRPIINPFKHWSVEDIPTNATIAIYGAGQLAEVFLKEIAKKCRTDIRIKYFLDSFKSGTFNEFEVNKYQKSNNYDVDFIIIASMYWPNIIISNPEETRFRTYKVDNSIFKLSIVDDTRKAIFRRNARTGSKDIELLMLNQGAIQEYVDITDNKYSEYFKFAFTRHPTTKFLSGYAWYVVETLKLNARKNDHINIRPVLEAMNINCNTPSLLEFLNTYMTLEENERDFHFWGQARQFGDDLDFIGKLENIHNDLAHVNNLTGLFDNVSLTHSSAKKLADYKKSVPNECLKIIEAIFRQDYLRFAYTP
;
A
#
# COMPACT_ATOMS: atom_id res chain seq x y z
N MET A 1 -13.93 -0.91 -31.39
CA MET A 1 -14.38 -1.98 -30.47
C MET A 1 -15.26 -1.31 -29.43
N ALA A 2 -16.48 -1.81 -29.22
CA ALA A 2 -17.30 -1.33 -28.10
C ALA A 2 -16.61 -1.76 -26.79
N GLY A 3 -16.29 -0.80 -25.92
CA GLY A 3 -15.64 -1.10 -24.64
C GLY A 3 -16.55 -1.97 -23.78
N ILE A 4 -16.04 -3.11 -23.30
CA ILE A 4 -16.72 -3.90 -22.28
C ILE A 4 -16.83 -3.02 -21.03
N ASP A 5 -18.05 -2.84 -20.52
CA ASP A 5 -18.25 -2.18 -19.23
C ASP A 5 -17.76 -3.12 -18.12
N ILE A 6 -16.53 -2.91 -17.67
CA ILE A 6 -15.89 -3.70 -16.61
C ILE A 6 -16.38 -3.31 -15.20
N ARG A 7 -17.19 -2.26 -15.06
CA ARG A 7 -17.66 -1.76 -13.75
C ARG A 7 -18.40 -2.82 -12.93
N PRO A 8 -19.27 -3.70 -13.47
CA PRO A 8 -19.92 -4.74 -12.69
C PRO A 8 -18.93 -5.77 -12.10
N ILE A 9 -17.80 -5.99 -12.77
CA ILE A 9 -16.73 -6.89 -12.32
C ILE A 9 -15.87 -6.19 -11.26
N ILE A 10 -15.67 -4.87 -11.38
CA ILE A 10 -14.86 -4.05 -10.45
C ILE A 10 -15.65 -3.63 -9.20
N ASN A 11 -16.98 -3.51 -9.27
CA ASN A 11 -17.81 -3.00 -8.17
C ASN A 11 -17.65 -3.75 -6.83
N PRO A 12 -17.47 -5.10 -6.79
CA PRO A 12 -17.14 -5.82 -5.56
C PRO A 12 -15.79 -5.45 -4.95
N PHE A 13 -14.89 -4.85 -5.75
CA PHE A 13 -13.56 -4.39 -5.37
C PHE A 13 -13.52 -2.90 -5.02
N LYS A 14 -14.68 -2.21 -4.95
CA LYS A 14 -14.71 -0.81 -4.52
C LYS A 14 -14.33 -0.74 -3.05
N HIS A 15 -13.08 -0.33 -2.81
CA HIS A 15 -12.59 -0.10 -1.45
C HIS A 15 -13.28 1.12 -0.85
N TRP A 16 -13.84 0.94 0.34
CA TRP A 16 -14.51 1.97 1.12
C TRP A 16 -13.51 2.67 2.05
N SER A 17 -13.58 4.00 2.05
CA SER A 17 -13.14 4.82 3.16
C SER A 17 -14.17 4.81 4.29
N VAL A 18 -13.83 5.40 5.44
CA VAL A 18 -14.79 5.56 6.54
C VAL A 18 -15.99 6.42 6.12
N GLU A 19 -15.80 7.40 5.24
CA GLU A 19 -16.84 8.30 4.73
C GLU A 19 -17.86 7.61 3.84
N ASP A 20 -17.48 6.51 3.18
CA ASP A 20 -18.39 5.73 2.34
C ASP A 20 -19.42 4.93 3.17
N ILE A 21 -19.19 4.77 4.47
CA ILE A 21 -20.09 4.04 5.37
C ILE A 21 -21.33 4.90 5.66
N PRO A 22 -22.55 4.42 5.36
CA PRO A 22 -23.79 5.17 5.61
C PRO A 22 -23.96 5.60 7.06
N THR A 23 -24.64 6.72 7.28
CA THR A 23 -24.94 7.21 8.62
C THR A 23 -25.75 6.19 9.42
N ASN A 24 -25.41 5.98 10.69
CA ASN A 24 -26.06 5.02 11.60
C ASN A 24 -25.91 3.53 11.25
N ALA A 25 -25.04 3.20 10.28
CA ALA A 25 -24.80 1.82 9.88
C ALA A 25 -24.28 0.97 11.05
N THR A 26 -24.79 -0.24 11.15
CA THR A 26 -24.28 -1.30 12.03
C THR A 26 -23.35 -2.17 11.22
N ILE A 27 -22.11 -2.30 11.64
CA ILE A 27 -21.08 -3.02 10.89
C ILE A 27 -20.44 -4.14 11.71
N ALA A 28 -19.86 -5.11 11.00
CA ALA A 28 -18.81 -5.96 11.52
C ALA A 28 -17.47 -5.57 10.89
N ILE A 29 -16.36 -5.77 11.62
CA ILE A 29 -15.01 -5.61 11.07
C ILE A 29 -14.41 -7.00 10.90
N TYR A 30 -13.99 -7.33 9.68
CA TYR A 30 -13.30 -8.58 9.36
C TYR A 30 -11.79 -8.34 9.29
N GLY A 31 -11.07 -8.90 10.26
CA GLY A 31 -9.62 -8.88 10.40
C GLY A 31 -9.22 -8.20 11.71
N ALA A 32 -8.54 -8.92 12.61
CA ALA A 32 -8.03 -8.37 13.85
C ALA A 32 -6.53 -8.06 13.72
N GLY A 33 -6.17 -7.02 12.97
CA GLY A 33 -4.78 -6.65 12.69
C GLY A 33 -4.59 -5.15 12.49
N GLN A 34 -3.40 -4.77 11.99
CA GLN A 34 -3.01 -3.36 11.85
C GLN A 34 -4.01 -2.53 11.03
N LEU A 35 -4.57 -3.07 9.95
CA LEU A 35 -5.56 -2.35 9.14
C LEU A 35 -6.87 -2.06 9.90
N ALA A 36 -7.31 -2.97 10.77
CA ALA A 36 -8.48 -2.72 11.61
C ALA A 36 -8.19 -1.67 12.70
N GLU A 37 -6.96 -1.65 13.23
CA GLU A 37 -6.53 -0.57 14.12
C GLU A 37 -6.58 0.79 13.43
N VAL A 38 -6.09 0.89 12.18
CA VAL A 38 -6.15 2.13 11.40
C VAL A 38 -7.59 2.52 11.10
N PHE A 39 -8.44 1.56 10.75
CA PHE A 39 -9.87 1.81 10.53
C PHE A 39 -10.54 2.43 11.77
N LEU A 40 -10.27 1.89 12.96
CA LEU A 40 -10.77 2.44 14.22
C LEU A 40 -10.22 3.86 14.48
N LYS A 41 -8.93 4.09 14.25
CA LYS A 41 -8.31 5.43 14.37
C LYS A 41 -8.94 6.43 13.40
N GLU A 42 -9.25 6.01 12.17
CA GLU A 42 -9.95 6.86 11.20
C GLU A 42 -11.37 7.20 11.65
N ILE A 43 -12.16 6.25 12.16
CA ILE A 43 -13.49 6.52 12.72
C ILE A 43 -13.41 7.57 13.82
N ALA A 44 -12.46 7.41 14.76
CA ALA A 44 -12.26 8.34 15.85
C ALA A 44 -11.83 9.74 15.34
N LYS A 45 -10.84 9.81 14.44
CA LYS A 45 -10.34 11.07 13.87
C LYS A 45 -11.40 11.83 13.07
N LYS A 46 -12.30 11.10 12.40
CA LYS A 46 -13.41 11.66 11.60
C LYS A 46 -14.68 11.87 12.42
N CYS A 47 -14.64 11.65 13.74
CA CYS A 47 -15.76 11.79 14.66
C CYS A 47 -17.03 11.02 14.23
N ARG A 48 -16.88 9.83 13.63
CA ARG A 48 -17.99 9.00 13.13
C ARG A 48 -18.63 8.16 14.24
N THR A 49 -19.14 8.83 15.28
CA THR A 49 -19.80 8.18 16.42
C THR A 49 -21.13 7.52 16.07
N ASP A 50 -21.64 7.75 14.87
CA ASP A 50 -22.86 7.15 14.33
C ASP A 50 -22.66 5.70 13.83
N ILE A 51 -21.41 5.29 13.53
CA ILE A 51 -21.11 3.92 13.11
C ILE A 51 -21.12 2.99 14.32
N ARG A 52 -21.94 1.95 14.29
CA ARG A 52 -22.05 0.96 15.38
C ARG A 52 -21.31 -0.32 15.02
N ILE A 53 -20.20 -0.57 15.69
CA ILE A 53 -19.43 -1.81 15.49
C ILE A 53 -19.99 -2.89 16.41
N LYS A 54 -20.61 -3.92 15.81
CA LYS A 54 -21.27 -5.01 16.56
C LYS A 54 -20.39 -6.24 16.72
N TYR A 55 -19.54 -6.53 15.74
CA TYR A 55 -18.69 -7.71 15.74
C TYR A 55 -17.28 -7.41 15.23
N PHE A 56 -16.28 -8.03 15.87
CA PHE A 56 -14.97 -8.26 15.27
C PHE A 56 -14.88 -9.73 14.85
N LEU A 57 -14.55 -9.95 13.58
CA LEU A 57 -14.53 -11.25 12.93
C LEU A 57 -13.11 -11.56 12.45
N ASP A 58 -12.63 -12.78 12.65
CA ASP A 58 -11.37 -13.24 12.07
C ASP A 58 -11.46 -14.75 11.74
N SER A 59 -10.80 -15.20 10.67
CA SER A 59 -10.79 -16.63 10.31
C SER A 59 -9.89 -17.45 11.23
N PHE A 60 -8.83 -16.84 11.76
CA PHE A 60 -7.73 -17.54 12.41
C PHE A 60 -7.54 -17.12 13.86
N LYS A 61 -7.81 -15.85 14.16
CA LYS A 61 -7.64 -15.29 15.50
C LYS A 61 -8.90 -15.44 16.35
N SER A 62 -8.70 -15.48 17.66
CA SER A 62 -9.73 -15.42 18.70
C SER A 62 -9.14 -14.71 19.92
N GLY A 63 -9.99 -14.21 20.82
CA GLY A 63 -9.57 -13.46 22.01
C GLY A 63 -10.09 -12.03 21.97
N THR A 64 -9.27 -11.07 22.39
CA THR A 64 -9.64 -9.64 22.38
C THR A 64 -8.74 -8.81 21.48
N PHE A 65 -9.30 -7.78 20.84
CA PHE A 65 -8.58 -6.81 20.02
C PHE A 65 -9.18 -5.42 20.26
N ASN A 66 -8.39 -4.47 20.80
CA ASN A 66 -8.88 -3.15 21.21
C ASN A 66 -10.18 -3.22 22.02
N GLU A 67 -10.20 -4.08 23.06
CA GLU A 67 -11.35 -4.31 23.95
C GLU A 67 -12.55 -5.04 23.31
N PHE A 68 -12.54 -5.29 22.00
CA PHE A 68 -13.57 -6.08 21.33
C PHE A 68 -13.26 -7.58 21.37
N GLU A 69 -14.29 -8.41 21.59
CA GLU A 69 -14.18 -9.85 21.42
C GLU A 69 -14.07 -10.21 19.93
N VAL A 70 -13.01 -10.94 19.58
CA VAL A 70 -12.76 -11.43 18.23
C VAL A 70 -13.42 -12.79 18.07
N ASN A 71 -14.51 -12.80 17.32
CA ASN A 71 -15.29 -13.98 16.99
C ASN A 71 -14.70 -14.67 15.75
N LYS A 72 -14.69 -16.00 15.75
CA LYS A 72 -14.35 -16.74 14.54
C LYS A 72 -15.42 -16.54 13.47
N TYR A 73 -15.01 -16.14 12.27
CA TYR A 73 -15.94 -16.02 11.15
C TYR A 73 -16.46 -17.39 10.72
N GLN A 74 -17.78 -17.52 10.60
CA GLN A 74 -18.45 -18.72 10.09
C GLN A 74 -19.49 -18.30 9.06
N LYS A 75 -19.35 -18.84 7.84
CA LYS A 75 -20.26 -18.56 6.71
C LYS A 75 -21.73 -18.92 7.00
N SER A 76 -21.98 -19.88 7.88
CA SER A 76 -23.33 -20.28 8.30
C SER A 76 -24.01 -19.28 9.23
N ASN A 77 -23.25 -18.35 9.84
CA ASN A 77 -23.79 -17.45 10.85
C ASN A 77 -24.47 -16.26 10.17
N ASN A 78 -25.71 -15.98 10.59
CA ASN A 78 -26.40 -14.78 10.19
C ASN A 78 -25.97 -13.62 11.08
N TYR A 79 -24.93 -12.89 10.66
CA TYR A 79 -24.51 -11.66 11.32
C TYR A 79 -25.55 -10.56 11.08
N ASP A 80 -26.21 -10.09 12.13
CA ASP A 80 -27.19 -9.00 12.06
C ASP A 80 -26.48 -7.63 12.01
N VAL A 81 -25.94 -7.33 10.82
CA VAL A 81 -25.22 -6.10 10.45
C VAL A 81 -25.55 -5.69 9.01
N ASP A 82 -25.46 -4.40 8.72
CA ASP A 82 -25.65 -3.82 7.39
C ASP A 82 -24.47 -4.18 6.46
N PHE A 83 -23.23 -4.07 6.98
CA PHE A 83 -22.00 -4.32 6.23
C PHE A 83 -20.96 -5.09 7.04
N ILE A 84 -20.08 -5.79 6.33
CA ILE A 84 -18.88 -6.40 6.91
C ILE A 84 -17.66 -5.75 6.24
N ILE A 85 -16.96 -4.92 7.01
CA ILE A 85 -15.80 -4.16 6.55
C ILE A 85 -14.54 -5.02 6.68
N ILE A 86 -13.98 -5.43 5.55
CA ILE A 86 -12.75 -6.23 5.49
C ILE A 86 -11.54 -5.32 5.65
N ALA A 87 -11.04 -5.21 6.88
CA ALA A 87 -9.83 -4.49 7.25
C ALA A 87 -8.64 -5.46 7.38
N SER A 88 -8.31 -6.14 6.28
CA SER A 88 -7.28 -7.18 6.23
C SER A 88 -6.50 -7.13 4.93
N MET A 89 -5.19 -7.39 5.01
CA MET A 89 -4.34 -7.53 3.82
C MET A 89 -4.68 -8.78 3.00
N TYR A 90 -5.45 -9.71 3.57
CA TYR A 90 -5.94 -10.93 2.91
C TYR A 90 -7.35 -10.79 2.36
N TRP A 91 -7.84 -9.56 2.18
CA TRP A 91 -9.18 -9.30 1.67
C TRP A 91 -9.52 -10.06 0.36
N PRO A 92 -8.59 -10.29 -0.60
CA PRO A 92 -8.95 -11.02 -1.82
C PRO A 92 -9.39 -12.45 -1.53
N ASN A 93 -8.63 -13.16 -0.67
CA ASN A 93 -8.95 -14.52 -0.28
C ASN A 93 -10.26 -14.59 0.52
N ILE A 94 -10.54 -13.58 1.34
CA ILE A 94 -11.80 -13.50 2.11
C ILE A 94 -12.99 -13.38 1.15
N ILE A 95 -12.92 -12.49 0.16
CA ILE A 95 -13.99 -12.32 -0.83
C ILE A 95 -14.16 -13.58 -1.70
N ILE A 96 -13.06 -14.10 -2.25
CA ILE A 96 -13.09 -15.28 -3.14
C ILE A 96 -13.68 -16.50 -2.44
N SER A 97 -13.45 -16.64 -1.13
CA SER A 97 -13.96 -17.75 -0.33
C SER A 97 -15.44 -17.60 0.06
N ASN A 98 -16.04 -16.42 -0.13
CA ASN A 98 -17.42 -16.09 0.24
C ASN A 98 -18.13 -15.29 -0.87
N PRO A 99 -18.22 -15.82 -2.10
CA PRO A 99 -18.74 -15.07 -3.25
C PRO A 99 -20.22 -14.67 -3.11
N GLU A 100 -20.98 -15.36 -2.26
CA GLU A 100 -22.39 -15.06 -1.97
C GLU A 100 -22.59 -13.90 -0.98
N GLU A 101 -21.55 -13.48 -0.26
CA GLU A 101 -21.69 -12.45 0.78
C GLU A 101 -21.65 -11.05 0.16
N THR A 102 -22.83 -10.54 -0.18
CA THR A 102 -23.00 -9.24 -0.84
C THR A 102 -22.74 -8.03 0.07
N ARG A 103 -22.61 -8.23 1.39
CA ARG A 103 -22.37 -7.16 2.37
C ARG A 103 -20.90 -6.84 2.59
N PHE A 104 -19.99 -7.64 2.03
CA PHE A 104 -18.54 -7.41 2.13
C PHE A 104 -18.13 -6.08 1.47
N ARG A 105 -17.37 -5.27 2.19
CA ARG A 105 -16.73 -4.05 1.68
C ARG A 105 -15.28 -4.05 2.11
N THR A 106 -14.34 -3.82 1.21
CA THR A 106 -12.91 -3.77 1.56
C THR A 106 -12.58 -2.40 2.11
N TYR A 107 -11.80 -2.33 3.18
CA TYR A 107 -11.36 -1.05 3.72
C TYR A 107 -10.14 -0.51 2.97
N LYS A 108 -10.21 0.75 2.55
CA LYS A 108 -9.10 1.53 2.00
C LYS A 108 -8.52 2.44 3.08
N VAL A 109 -7.26 2.22 3.42
CA VAL A 109 -6.52 3.18 4.26
C VAL A 109 -6.43 4.52 3.55
N ASP A 110 -6.78 5.60 4.25
CA ASP A 110 -6.49 6.95 3.82
C ASP A 110 -4.98 7.19 3.89
N ASN A 111 -4.35 6.87 2.77
CA ASN A 111 -2.93 7.00 2.54
C ASN A 111 -2.43 8.45 2.54
N SER A 112 -3.30 9.47 2.61
CA SER A 112 -2.88 10.85 2.83
C SER A 112 -2.63 11.14 4.32
N ILE A 113 -3.29 10.40 5.21
CA ILE A 113 -3.17 10.54 6.66
C ILE A 113 -2.26 9.44 7.22
N PHE A 114 -2.64 8.18 7.00
CA PHE A 114 -1.96 7.03 7.59
C PHE A 114 -1.01 6.37 6.59
N LYS A 115 0.26 6.23 7.01
CA LYS A 115 1.29 5.56 6.22
C LYS A 115 1.99 4.47 6.99
N LEU A 116 2.15 3.33 6.32
CA LEU A 116 2.97 2.23 6.84
C LEU A 116 4.42 2.72 6.95
N SER A 117 4.90 2.79 8.19
CA SER A 117 6.18 3.38 8.55
C SER A 117 6.91 2.48 9.53
N ILE A 118 8.20 2.73 9.72
CA ILE A 118 9.00 2.12 10.78
C ILE A 118 9.29 3.20 11.81
N VAL A 119 8.89 2.95 13.06
CA VAL A 119 8.96 3.90 14.17
C VAL A 119 9.97 3.40 15.19
N ASP A 120 10.95 4.24 15.49
CA ASP A 120 11.90 4.04 16.59
C ASP A 120 11.61 5.09 17.67
N ASP A 121 10.86 4.70 18.70
CA ASP A 121 10.50 5.59 19.81
C ASP A 121 11.69 5.97 20.69
N THR A 122 12.72 5.12 20.75
CA THR A 122 13.93 5.34 21.55
C THR A 122 14.76 6.45 20.94
N ARG A 123 14.93 6.42 19.62
CA ARG A 123 15.72 7.39 18.85
C ARG A 123 14.89 8.51 18.24
N LYS A 124 13.57 8.52 18.52
CA LYS A 124 12.60 9.49 18.02
C LYS A 124 12.71 9.67 16.50
N ALA A 125 12.60 8.58 15.75
CA ALA A 125 12.65 8.64 14.30
C ALA A 125 11.55 7.83 13.61
N ILE A 126 11.12 8.30 12.44
CA ILE A 126 10.11 7.68 11.62
C ILE A 126 10.64 7.53 10.20
N PHE A 127 10.74 6.30 9.73
CA PHE A 127 10.99 6.00 8.32
C PHE A 127 9.67 5.74 7.60
N ARG A 128 9.25 6.68 6.75
CA ARG A 128 8.06 6.55 5.91
C ARG A 128 8.39 5.69 4.70
N ARG A 129 7.85 4.47 4.67
CA ARG A 129 8.18 3.50 3.62
C ARG A 129 7.59 3.93 2.29
N ASN A 130 8.32 3.61 1.24
CA ASN A 130 7.87 3.78 -0.13
C ASN A 130 8.20 2.53 -0.95
N ALA A 131 7.26 2.14 -1.79
CA ALA A 131 7.38 0.91 -2.55
C ALA A 131 8.57 0.99 -3.53
N ARG A 132 9.38 -0.07 -3.56
CA ARG A 132 10.47 -0.25 -4.53
C ARG A 132 11.60 0.79 -4.45
N THR A 133 11.78 1.45 -3.31
CA THR A 133 12.86 2.43 -3.05
C THR A 133 13.94 1.94 -2.08
N GLY A 134 14.13 0.62 -1.95
CA GLY A 134 15.06 0.05 -0.96
C GLY A 134 14.48 -0.02 0.47
N SER A 135 13.20 0.35 0.64
CA SER A 135 12.54 0.40 1.95
C SER A 135 12.59 -0.90 2.74
N LYS A 136 12.69 -2.08 2.11
CA LYS A 136 12.76 -3.34 2.85
C LYS A 136 14.10 -3.51 3.58
N ASP A 137 15.20 -3.08 2.97
CA ASP A 137 16.51 -3.21 3.59
C ASP A 137 16.65 -2.22 4.77
N ILE A 138 16.16 -0.99 4.60
CA ILE A 138 16.10 0.03 5.67
C ILE A 138 15.18 -0.42 6.81
N GLU A 139 14.02 -0.99 6.48
CA GLU A 139 13.11 -1.59 7.45
C GLU A 139 13.84 -2.65 8.28
N LEU A 140 14.53 -3.60 7.65
CA LEU A 140 15.26 -4.64 8.37
C LEU A 140 16.35 -4.05 9.27
N LEU A 141 17.07 -3.02 8.82
CA LEU A 141 18.05 -2.31 9.65
C LEU A 141 17.41 -1.73 10.92
N MET A 142 16.31 -1.00 10.78
CA MET A 142 15.62 -0.37 11.91
C MET A 142 14.95 -1.40 12.83
N LEU A 143 14.31 -2.43 12.28
CA LEU A 143 13.68 -3.49 13.09
C LEU A 143 14.72 -4.26 13.92
N ASN A 144 15.92 -4.50 13.38
CA ASN A 144 17.02 -5.10 14.14
C ASN A 144 17.51 -4.23 15.30
N GLN A 145 17.16 -2.94 15.29
CA GLN A 145 17.50 -1.95 16.33
C GLN A 145 16.36 -1.71 17.32
N GLY A 146 15.30 -2.54 17.26
CA GLY A 146 14.14 -2.47 18.16
C GLY A 146 13.01 -1.55 17.69
N ALA A 147 13.13 -0.97 16.49
CA ALA A 147 12.01 -0.23 15.89
C ALA A 147 10.83 -1.15 15.58
N ILE A 148 9.65 -0.57 15.39
CA ILE A 148 8.42 -1.30 15.06
C ILE A 148 7.83 -0.84 13.74
N GLN A 149 7.13 -1.74 13.03
CA GLN A 149 6.37 -1.37 11.84
C GLN A 149 4.91 -1.10 12.22
N GLU A 150 4.41 0.08 11.92
CA GLU A 150 3.00 0.45 12.15
C GLU A 150 2.49 1.45 11.11
N TYR A 151 1.18 1.67 11.08
CA TYR A 151 0.59 2.76 10.31
C TYR A 151 0.57 4.03 11.16
N VAL A 152 1.26 5.06 10.66
CA VAL A 152 1.48 6.32 11.36
C VAL A 152 0.66 7.42 10.70
N ASP A 153 -0.08 8.15 11.51
CA ASP A 153 -0.46 9.53 11.22
C ASP A 153 0.67 10.44 11.67
N ILE A 154 1.45 10.91 10.72
CA ILE A 154 2.64 11.72 10.95
C ILE A 154 2.33 13.13 11.47
N THR A 155 1.06 13.55 11.38
CA THR A 155 0.57 14.82 11.93
C THR A 155 0.16 14.72 13.39
N ASP A 156 0.15 13.51 13.97
CA ASP A 156 -0.12 13.32 15.39
C ASP A 156 0.94 14.03 16.24
N ASN A 157 0.49 14.82 17.22
CA ASN A 157 1.36 15.58 18.12
C ASN A 157 2.39 14.70 18.83
N LYS A 158 2.12 13.41 19.05
CA LYS A 158 3.09 12.48 19.64
C LYS A 158 4.37 12.34 18.83
N TYR A 159 4.32 12.65 17.54
CA TYR A 159 5.44 12.59 16.61
C TYR A 159 6.04 13.95 16.26
N SER A 160 5.60 15.03 16.92
CA SER A 160 6.09 16.38 16.66
C SER A 160 7.62 16.50 16.79
N GLU A 161 8.21 15.80 17.75
CA GLU A 161 9.67 15.80 18.01
C GLU A 161 10.45 14.72 17.24
N TYR A 162 9.78 13.88 16.44
CA TYR A 162 10.45 12.78 15.73
C TYR A 162 11.11 13.29 14.46
N PHE A 163 12.31 12.81 14.16
CA PHE A 163 12.95 12.99 12.85
C PHE A 163 12.31 12.07 11.81
N LYS A 164 11.70 12.65 10.79
CA LYS A 164 10.89 11.97 9.77
C LYS A 164 11.65 11.94 8.47
N PHE A 165 11.86 10.75 7.93
CA PHE A 165 12.58 10.61 6.66
C PHE A 165 11.96 9.57 5.74
N ALA A 166 12.26 9.72 4.45
CA ALA A 166 11.89 8.77 3.42
C ALA A 166 12.99 8.67 2.35
N PHE A 167 12.84 7.67 1.47
CA PHE A 167 13.69 7.51 0.31
C PHE A 167 12.86 7.43 -0.97
N THR A 168 13.28 8.21 -1.98
CA THR A 168 12.78 8.12 -3.35
C THR A 168 13.68 7.23 -4.20
N ARG A 169 13.20 6.91 -5.40
CA ARG A 169 13.99 6.30 -6.46
C ARG A 169 13.66 6.99 -7.77
N HIS A 170 14.60 6.97 -8.72
CA HIS A 170 14.36 7.45 -10.07
C HIS A 170 13.02 6.89 -10.61
N PRO A 171 12.09 7.74 -11.08
CA PRO A 171 10.71 7.32 -11.32
C PRO A 171 10.54 6.16 -12.29
N THR A 172 11.19 6.22 -13.47
CA THR A 172 11.21 5.10 -14.42
C THR A 172 11.70 3.80 -13.77
N THR A 173 12.78 3.86 -13.01
CA THR A 173 13.36 2.70 -12.33
C THR A 173 12.43 2.14 -11.25
N LYS A 174 11.75 3.01 -10.48
CA LYS A 174 10.71 2.62 -9.52
C LYS A 174 9.57 1.88 -10.22
N PHE A 175 9.02 2.48 -11.28
CA PHE A 175 7.89 1.92 -12.01
C PHE A 175 8.20 0.54 -12.59
N LEU A 176 9.31 0.43 -13.34
CA LEU A 176 9.72 -0.84 -13.96
C LEU A 176 10.00 -1.91 -12.90
N SER A 177 10.58 -1.51 -11.76
CA SER A 177 10.78 -2.44 -10.65
C SER A 177 9.46 -2.89 -10.02
N GLY A 178 8.47 -2.00 -9.91
CA GLY A 178 7.13 -2.32 -9.47
C GLY A 178 6.44 -3.25 -10.45
N TYR A 179 6.49 -2.95 -11.74
CA TYR A 179 5.93 -3.77 -12.80
C TYR A 179 6.48 -5.19 -12.79
N ALA A 180 7.81 -5.33 -12.78
CA ALA A 180 8.46 -6.64 -12.75
C ALA A 180 8.05 -7.45 -11.51
N TRP A 181 8.02 -6.82 -10.33
CA TRP A 181 7.71 -7.53 -9.09
C TRP A 181 6.21 -7.85 -8.94
N TYR A 182 5.39 -6.80 -9.02
CA TYR A 182 3.96 -6.89 -8.75
C TYR A 182 3.22 -7.54 -9.93
N VAL A 183 3.54 -7.20 -11.17
CA VAL A 183 2.83 -7.76 -12.31
C VAL A 183 3.48 -9.06 -12.76
N VAL A 184 4.76 -9.02 -13.15
CA VAL A 184 5.38 -10.19 -13.81
C VAL A 184 5.62 -11.35 -12.84
N GLU A 185 6.32 -11.12 -11.72
CA GLU A 185 6.72 -12.21 -10.80
C GLU A 185 5.53 -12.75 -9.99
N THR A 186 4.62 -11.88 -9.53
CA THR A 186 3.44 -12.34 -8.78
C THR A 186 2.50 -13.18 -9.64
N LEU A 187 2.32 -12.83 -10.93
CA LEU A 187 1.49 -13.61 -11.84
C LEU A 187 2.11 -14.96 -12.19
N LYS A 188 3.43 -15.03 -12.39
CA LYS A 188 4.16 -16.29 -12.65
C LYS A 188 4.03 -17.32 -11.55
N LEU A 189 4.02 -16.89 -10.29
CA LEU A 189 4.07 -17.82 -9.17
C LEU A 189 2.74 -18.56 -8.91
N ASN A 190 1.68 -18.33 -9.72
CA ASN A 190 0.30 -18.77 -9.42
C ASN A 190 -0.11 -18.45 -7.97
N ALA A 191 0.56 -17.44 -7.40
CA ALA A 191 0.65 -17.33 -5.97
C ALA A 191 -0.58 -16.60 -5.48
N ARG A 192 -1.58 -17.39 -5.07
CA ARG A 192 -2.59 -17.03 -4.06
C ARG A 192 -1.98 -16.56 -2.71
N LYS A 193 -0.69 -16.22 -2.67
CA LYS A 193 0.09 -15.86 -1.49
C LYS A 193 0.54 -14.40 -1.50
N ASN A 194 0.56 -13.74 -2.65
CA ASN A 194 0.97 -12.34 -2.77
C ASN A 194 -0.20 -11.50 -3.31
N ASP A 195 -1.33 -11.54 -2.60
CA ASP A 195 -2.59 -10.87 -2.98
C ASP A 195 -2.56 -9.34 -2.76
N HIS A 196 -1.38 -8.72 -2.84
CA HIS A 196 -1.19 -7.30 -2.53
C HIS A 196 -1.58 -6.35 -3.67
N ILE A 197 -2.02 -6.88 -4.82
CA ILE A 197 -2.16 -6.07 -6.03
C ILE A 197 -3.56 -6.26 -6.61
N ASN A 198 -4.29 -5.16 -6.66
CA ASN A 198 -5.65 -5.09 -7.19
C ASN A 198 -5.71 -5.24 -8.72
N ILE A 199 -4.56 -5.32 -9.40
CA ILE A 199 -4.49 -5.24 -10.85
C ILE A 199 -4.92 -6.52 -11.54
N ARG A 200 -4.74 -7.71 -10.95
CA ARG A 200 -5.03 -8.96 -11.66
C ARG A 200 -6.52 -9.08 -12.03
N PRO A 201 -7.49 -8.91 -11.11
CA PRO A 201 -8.90 -8.93 -11.49
C PRO A 201 -9.25 -7.89 -12.56
N VAL A 202 -8.60 -6.72 -12.53
CA VAL A 202 -8.79 -5.66 -13.52
C VAL A 202 -8.24 -6.06 -14.90
N LEU A 203 -7.02 -6.62 -14.95
CA LEU A 203 -6.41 -7.12 -16.19
C LEU A 203 -7.24 -8.27 -16.78
N GLU A 204 -7.72 -9.20 -15.95
CA GLU A 204 -8.60 -10.30 -16.36
C GLU A 204 -9.93 -9.76 -16.92
N ALA A 205 -10.55 -8.78 -16.26
CA ALA A 205 -11.79 -8.13 -16.74
C ALA A 205 -11.61 -7.44 -18.09
N MET A 206 -10.39 -6.99 -18.41
CA MET A 206 -10.05 -6.35 -19.68
C MET A 206 -9.60 -7.34 -20.78
N ASN A 207 -9.75 -8.65 -20.54
CA ASN A 207 -9.30 -9.72 -21.43
C ASN A 207 -7.79 -9.66 -21.75
N ILE A 208 -6.98 -9.12 -20.83
CA ILE A 208 -5.53 -9.09 -20.99
C ILE A 208 -4.97 -10.41 -20.48
N ASN A 209 -4.05 -10.99 -21.26
CA ASN A 209 -3.36 -12.20 -20.85
C ASN A 209 -2.50 -11.93 -19.60
N CYS A 210 -3.04 -12.29 -18.44
CA CYS A 210 -2.41 -12.08 -17.15
C CYS A 210 -1.21 -12.99 -16.91
N ASN A 211 -0.95 -14.00 -17.74
CA ASN A 211 0.23 -14.85 -17.57
C ASN A 211 1.51 -14.09 -17.97
N THR A 212 1.41 -13.21 -18.97
CA THR A 212 2.55 -12.44 -19.51
C THR A 212 2.06 -11.13 -20.15
N PRO A 213 1.46 -10.19 -19.40
CA PRO A 213 1.10 -8.91 -19.98
C PRO A 213 2.37 -8.22 -20.49
N SER A 214 2.30 -7.57 -21.65
CA SER A 214 3.36 -6.65 -22.06
C SER A 214 3.27 -5.36 -21.24
N LEU A 215 4.41 -4.67 -21.10
CA LEU A 215 4.45 -3.39 -20.37
C LEU A 215 3.51 -2.34 -21.00
N LEU A 216 3.41 -2.32 -22.33
CA LEU A 216 2.55 -1.39 -23.05
C LEU A 216 1.06 -1.67 -22.81
N GLU A 217 0.64 -2.93 -22.87
CA GLU A 217 -0.75 -3.32 -22.56
C GLU A 217 -1.11 -2.95 -21.12
N PHE A 218 -0.20 -3.21 -20.17
CA PHE A 218 -0.37 -2.81 -18.78
C PHE A 218 -0.49 -1.29 -18.64
N LEU A 219 0.39 -0.51 -19.27
CA LEU A 219 0.37 0.95 -19.21
C LEU A 219 -0.92 1.52 -19.81
N ASN A 220 -1.32 1.06 -20.99
CA ASN A 220 -2.55 1.50 -21.64
C ASN A 220 -3.77 1.23 -20.74
N THR A 221 -3.80 0.07 -20.11
CA THR A 221 -4.84 -0.31 -19.13
C THR A 221 -4.81 0.54 -17.87
N TYR A 222 -3.64 0.69 -17.27
CA TYR A 222 -3.46 1.49 -16.07
C TYR A 222 -3.92 2.95 -16.29
N MET A 223 -3.74 3.47 -17.50
CA MET A 223 -4.16 4.82 -17.87
C MET A 223 -5.68 4.95 -18.09
N THR A 224 -6.43 3.87 -18.32
CA THR A 224 -7.90 3.93 -18.38
C THR A 224 -8.56 3.93 -17.00
N LEU A 225 -7.82 3.57 -15.95
CA LEU A 225 -8.33 3.54 -14.59
C LEU A 225 -8.38 4.95 -14.00
N GLU A 226 -9.41 5.21 -13.21
CA GLU A 226 -9.49 6.41 -12.38
C GLU A 226 -8.39 6.40 -11.32
N GLU A 227 -8.01 7.58 -10.85
CA GLU A 227 -6.86 7.72 -9.94
C GLU A 227 -7.03 6.93 -8.62
N ASN A 228 -8.26 6.78 -8.14
CA ASN A 228 -8.60 6.03 -6.93
C ASN A 228 -8.68 4.51 -7.13
N GLU A 229 -8.74 4.04 -8.38
CA GLU A 229 -8.74 2.63 -8.79
C GLU A 229 -7.32 2.11 -9.05
N ARG A 230 -6.39 3.02 -9.37
CA ARG A 230 -4.98 2.70 -9.58
C ARG A 230 -4.32 2.20 -8.30
N ASP A 231 -3.54 1.14 -8.43
CA ASP A 231 -2.77 0.57 -7.34
C ASP A 231 -1.71 1.58 -6.85
N PHE A 232 -1.68 1.82 -5.53
CA PHE A 232 -0.86 2.85 -4.91
C PHE A 232 0.65 2.62 -5.10
N HIS A 233 1.10 1.38 -5.35
CA HIS A 233 2.50 1.09 -5.62
C HIS A 233 3.02 1.79 -6.89
N PHE A 234 2.12 2.10 -7.83
CA PHE A 234 2.40 2.80 -9.09
C PHE A 234 2.09 4.30 -9.05
N TRP A 235 1.66 4.84 -7.90
CA TRP A 235 1.52 6.30 -7.75
C TRP A 235 2.88 7.00 -7.73
N GLY A 236 2.86 8.27 -8.12
CA GLY A 236 3.97 9.20 -7.94
C GLY A 236 4.37 9.33 -6.47
N GLN A 237 5.66 9.34 -6.19
CA GLN A 237 6.24 9.45 -4.84
C GLN A 237 5.99 10.84 -4.26
N ALA A 238 5.96 11.88 -5.09
CA ALA A 238 5.63 13.24 -4.69
C ALA A 238 4.20 13.35 -4.13
N ARG A 239 3.29 12.48 -4.57
CA ARG A 239 1.94 12.38 -3.98
C ARG A 239 1.95 11.60 -2.67
N GLN A 240 2.85 10.63 -2.53
CA GLN A 240 2.90 9.77 -1.34
C GLN A 240 3.56 10.44 -0.14
N PHE A 241 4.41 11.42 -0.38
CA PHE A 241 5.10 12.21 0.64
C PHE A 241 4.43 13.58 0.75
N GLY A 242 4.05 14.00 1.95
CA GLY A 242 3.68 15.39 2.19
C GLY A 242 4.95 16.24 2.35
N ASP A 243 4.79 17.44 2.90
CA ASP A 243 5.91 18.34 3.24
C ASP A 243 6.35 18.18 4.71
N ASP A 244 5.87 17.12 5.36
CA ASP A 244 6.06 16.77 6.76
C ASP A 244 7.34 15.96 7.03
N LEU A 245 8.19 15.76 6.02
CA LEU A 245 9.44 15.02 6.15
C LEU A 245 10.62 15.97 6.36
N ASP A 246 11.46 15.67 7.35
CA ASP A 246 12.70 16.41 7.63
C ASP A 246 13.79 16.09 6.59
N PHE A 247 13.75 14.87 6.02
CA PHE A 247 14.72 14.45 5.00
C PHE A 247 14.13 13.50 3.96
N ILE A 248 14.48 13.73 2.69
CA ILE A 248 14.14 12.82 1.58
C ILE A 248 15.42 12.46 0.84
N GLY A 249 15.91 11.25 1.05
CA GLY A 249 17.05 10.70 0.34
C GLY A 249 16.68 10.04 -0.99
N LYS A 250 17.68 9.67 -1.78
CA LYS A 250 17.56 8.95 -3.05
C LYS A 250 18.19 7.57 -2.93
N LEU A 251 17.51 6.54 -3.43
CA LEU A 251 18.08 5.19 -3.50
C LEU A 251 19.38 5.15 -4.33
N GLU A 252 19.50 6.03 -5.33
CA GLU A 252 20.71 6.18 -6.13
C GLU A 252 21.91 6.69 -5.32
N ASN A 253 21.68 7.34 -4.16
CA ASN A 253 22.70 7.88 -3.25
C ASN A 253 22.58 7.27 -1.83
N ILE A 254 22.00 6.07 -1.74
CA ILE A 254 21.51 5.49 -0.48
C ILE A 254 22.54 5.42 0.64
N HIS A 255 23.81 5.11 0.34
CA HIS A 255 24.85 5.02 1.37
C HIS A 255 25.17 6.38 2.00
N ASN A 256 25.31 7.43 1.19
CA ASN A 256 25.60 8.77 1.66
C ASN A 256 24.38 9.37 2.40
N ASP A 257 23.19 9.15 1.85
CA ASP A 257 21.96 9.66 2.44
C ASP A 257 21.60 8.93 3.74
N LEU A 258 21.85 7.62 3.85
CA LEU A 258 21.70 6.92 5.13
C LEU A 258 22.77 7.32 6.14
N ALA A 259 24.01 7.56 5.73
CA ALA A 259 25.04 8.10 6.62
C ALA A 259 24.65 9.48 7.15
N HIS A 260 24.05 10.33 6.30
CA HIS A 260 23.51 11.62 6.72
C HIS A 260 22.38 11.47 7.75
N VAL A 261 21.38 10.63 7.48
CA VAL A 261 20.32 10.31 8.45
C VAL A 261 20.90 9.78 9.75
N ASN A 262 21.91 8.89 9.67
CA ASN A 262 22.55 8.33 10.85
C ASN A 262 23.23 9.41 11.71
N ASN A 263 23.94 10.35 11.07
CA ASN A 263 24.61 11.42 11.78
C ASN A 263 23.63 12.35 12.52
N LEU A 264 22.40 12.49 12.01
CA LEU A 264 21.35 13.29 12.64
C LEU A 264 20.62 12.57 13.78
N THR A 265 20.54 11.24 13.73
CA THR A 265 19.60 10.46 14.56
C THR A 265 20.25 9.39 15.44
N GLY A 266 21.47 8.96 15.11
CA GLY A 266 22.11 7.80 15.73
C GLY A 266 21.36 6.48 15.49
N LEU A 267 20.58 6.37 14.40
CA LEU A 267 19.71 5.23 14.12
C LEU A 267 20.42 3.89 13.89
N PHE A 268 21.63 3.93 13.32
CA PHE A 268 22.30 2.77 12.79
C PHE A 268 23.69 2.61 13.40
N ASP A 269 23.93 1.46 14.04
CA ASP A 269 25.28 1.09 14.51
C ASP A 269 26.23 0.79 13.33
N ASN A 270 25.68 0.25 12.23
CA ASN A 270 26.41 -0.06 11.01
C ASN A 270 25.51 0.10 9.77
N VAL A 271 25.91 0.97 8.85
CA VAL A 271 25.19 1.20 7.59
C VAL A 271 25.77 0.31 6.50
N SER A 272 25.35 -0.97 6.48
CA SER A 272 25.71 -1.90 5.41
C SER A 272 24.47 -2.45 4.73
N LEU A 273 24.24 -2.02 3.48
CA LEU A 273 23.17 -2.54 2.63
C LEU A 273 23.74 -3.49 1.57
N THR A 274 23.18 -4.70 1.48
CA THR A 274 23.52 -5.65 0.42
C THR A 274 22.64 -5.42 -0.82
N HIS A 275 23.04 -4.57 -1.75
CA HIS A 275 22.27 -4.33 -2.97
C HIS A 275 22.50 -5.39 -4.05
N SER A 276 21.67 -6.44 -4.07
CA SER A 276 21.78 -7.55 -5.05
C SER A 276 21.02 -7.33 -6.38
N SER A 277 20.20 -6.28 -6.51
CA SER A 277 19.23 -6.16 -7.62
C SER A 277 19.53 -5.11 -8.70
N ALA A 278 20.57 -4.29 -8.55
CA ALA A 278 20.82 -3.15 -9.46
C ALA A 278 21.10 -3.56 -10.91
N LYS A 279 21.88 -4.63 -11.14
CA LYS A 279 22.32 -5.05 -12.48
C LYS A 279 21.16 -5.48 -13.38
N LYS A 280 20.24 -6.31 -12.88
CA LYS A 280 19.13 -6.87 -13.67
C LYS A 280 18.19 -5.79 -14.23
N LEU A 281 17.98 -4.72 -13.47
CA LEU A 281 17.04 -3.67 -13.86
C LEU A 281 17.63 -2.71 -14.90
N ALA A 282 18.94 -2.48 -14.87
CA ALA A 282 19.62 -1.65 -15.87
C ALA A 282 19.50 -2.25 -17.27
N ASP A 283 19.67 -3.58 -17.39
CA ASP A 283 19.52 -4.28 -18.66
C ASP A 283 18.06 -4.27 -19.13
N TYR A 284 17.11 -4.43 -18.21
CA TYR A 284 15.67 -4.33 -18.53
C TYR A 284 15.30 -2.94 -19.08
N LYS A 285 15.77 -1.85 -18.44
CA LYS A 285 15.47 -0.47 -18.88
C LYS A 285 15.88 -0.22 -20.35
N LYS A 286 16.99 -0.80 -20.81
CA LYS A 286 17.46 -0.66 -22.22
C LYS A 286 16.52 -1.29 -23.24
N SER A 287 15.71 -2.26 -22.81
CA SER A 287 14.76 -2.97 -23.68
C SER A 287 13.36 -2.34 -23.68
N VAL A 288 13.12 -1.32 -22.85
CA VAL A 288 11.80 -0.69 -22.73
C VAL A 288 11.53 0.21 -23.93
N PRO A 289 10.42 0.02 -24.67
CA PRO A 289 10.05 0.89 -25.78
C PRO A 289 9.91 2.36 -25.37
N ASN A 290 10.34 3.29 -26.23
CA ASN A 290 10.29 4.74 -25.96
C ASN A 290 8.87 5.24 -25.65
N GLU A 291 7.84 4.66 -26.25
CA GLU A 291 6.45 4.99 -25.94
C GLU A 291 6.08 4.68 -24.48
N CYS A 292 6.55 3.56 -23.93
CA CYS A 292 6.32 3.20 -22.54
C CYS A 292 7.02 4.19 -21.61
N LEU A 293 8.24 4.60 -21.95
CA LEU A 293 9.00 5.61 -21.17
C LEU A 293 8.24 6.94 -21.10
N LYS A 294 7.66 7.41 -22.21
CA LYS A 294 6.85 8.64 -22.23
C LYS A 294 5.61 8.55 -21.34
N ILE A 295 4.92 7.41 -21.33
CA ILE A 295 3.75 7.22 -20.46
C ILE A 295 4.20 7.23 -18.99
N ILE A 296 5.28 6.53 -18.65
CA ILE A 296 5.83 6.51 -17.28
C ILE A 296 6.27 7.92 -16.86
N GLU A 297 6.94 8.66 -17.73
CA GLU A 297 7.32 10.05 -17.48
C GLU A 297 6.09 10.93 -17.18
N ALA A 298 5.01 10.78 -17.94
CA ALA A 298 3.77 11.50 -17.70
C ALA A 298 3.14 11.16 -16.34
N ILE A 299 3.10 9.88 -15.96
CA ILE A 299 2.59 9.43 -14.64
C ILE A 299 3.42 10.05 -13.50
N PHE A 300 4.73 10.16 -13.69
CA PHE A 300 5.68 10.57 -12.64
C PHE A 300 6.23 12.00 -12.81
N ARG A 301 5.58 12.84 -13.62
CA ARG A 301 6.07 14.19 -13.93
C ARG A 301 6.43 15.01 -12.68
N GLN A 302 5.59 14.94 -11.65
CA GLN A 302 5.83 15.65 -10.39
C GLN A 302 7.02 15.10 -9.60
N ASP A 303 7.32 13.81 -9.70
CA ASP A 303 8.50 13.22 -9.05
C ASP A 303 9.79 13.71 -9.69
N TYR A 304 9.83 13.82 -11.02
CA TYR A 304 10.98 14.37 -11.74
C TYR A 304 11.30 15.80 -11.29
N LEU A 305 10.26 16.63 -11.19
CA LEU A 305 10.38 18.01 -10.76
C LEU A 305 10.74 18.12 -9.27
N ARG A 306 9.95 17.50 -8.39
CA ARG A 306 10.09 17.63 -6.93
C ARG A 306 11.41 17.10 -6.41
N PHE A 307 11.91 16.00 -6.98
CA PHE A 307 13.13 15.34 -6.50
C PHE A 307 14.33 15.57 -7.41
N ALA A 308 14.23 16.49 -8.38
CA ALA A 308 15.30 16.82 -9.33
C ALA A 308 15.91 15.56 -9.96
N TYR A 309 15.06 14.72 -10.56
CA TYR A 309 15.50 13.63 -11.44
C TYR A 309 15.50 14.13 -12.89
N THR A 310 16.42 13.61 -13.69
CA THR A 310 16.40 13.79 -15.15
C THR A 310 15.54 12.70 -15.77
N PRO A 311 14.58 13.03 -16.67
CA PRO A 311 13.76 12.06 -17.39
C PRO A 311 14.52 10.92 -18.09
#